data_AF-A0A6P0NFU4-F1
#
_entry.id   AF-A0A6P0NFU4-F1
#
_cell.length_a   1.000
_cell.length_b   1.000
_cell.length_c   1.000
_cell.angle_alpha   90.00
_cell.angle_beta   90.00
_cell.angle_gamma   90.00
#
_symmetry.space_group_name_H-M   'P 1'
#
loop_
_entity.id
_entity.type
_entity.pdbx_description
1 polymer ?
#
loop_
_entity_poly.entity_id
_entity_poly.type
_entity_poly.pdbx_seq_one_letter_code
_entity_poly.pdbx_strand_id
1 'polypeptide(L)'
;MVNLIARALEYDYQVGIDTLNQASAELQQKLDELAKNEQFLQFSKLSIVMNCKHTNGTQDITFSVDPSQIAFDFARSKARPHSLYSKFPLKLTNFVYLDPAQPDNKPKGYLTVKTPLGSGSMPDSGFGFNFEFNLGSLGALSGSAQFVVNLLIIWEPNQDGSQEGATTFVGLRLPGIGGDVLGFPLQSVLKLSFKTVELLVDSTNASGTAYLLKIKKVALKFFVLSFPPNGQTEIVIFGNPDATDSNDAVGWYAAYAK
;
A
#
# COMPACT_ATOMS: atom_id res chain seq x y z
N MET A 1 34.56 -44.52 21.18
CA MET A 1 33.75 -43.87 20.11
C MET A 1 32.36 -43.48 20.59
N VAL A 2 31.56 -44.36 21.20
CA VAL A 2 30.18 -44.07 21.66
C VAL A 2 30.06 -42.84 22.58
N ASN A 3 31.03 -42.64 23.49
CA ASN A 3 31.00 -41.54 24.47
C ASN A 3 31.30 -40.14 23.89
N LEU A 4 31.92 -40.07 22.71
CA LEU A 4 32.19 -38.80 22.01
C LEU A 4 30.97 -38.35 21.21
N ILE A 5 30.24 -39.29 20.61
CA ILE A 5 29.03 -39.02 19.83
C ILE A 5 27.89 -38.56 20.74
N ALA A 6 27.72 -39.20 21.90
CA ALA A 6 26.70 -38.79 22.88
C ALA A 6 26.92 -37.36 23.39
N ARG A 7 28.17 -36.97 23.67
CA ARG A 7 28.53 -35.61 24.09
C ARG A 7 28.33 -34.56 23.00
N ALA A 8 28.59 -34.92 21.74
CA ALA A 8 28.34 -34.03 20.61
C ALA A 8 26.84 -33.76 20.43
N LEU A 9 26.00 -34.80 20.54
CA LEU A 9 24.55 -34.66 20.47
C LEU A 9 23.97 -33.84 21.62
N GLU A 10 24.49 -34.00 22.84
CA GLU A 10 24.08 -33.23 24.01
C GLU A 10 24.46 -31.75 23.89
N TYR A 11 25.65 -31.47 23.34
CA TYR A 11 26.09 -30.11 23.02
C TYR A 11 25.20 -29.46 21.95
N ASP A 12 24.96 -30.14 20.84
CA ASP A 12 24.11 -29.63 19.75
C ASP A 12 22.67 -29.38 20.22
N TYR A 13 22.14 -30.27 21.08
CA TYR A 13 20.83 -30.09 21.70
C TYR A 13 20.77 -28.86 22.61
N GLN A 14 21.80 -28.65 23.44
CA GLN A 14 21.87 -27.50 24.33
C GLN A 14 22.00 -26.18 23.54
N VAL A 15 22.83 -26.16 22.49
CA VAL A 15 22.94 -25.01 21.56
C VAL A 15 21.59 -24.70 20.92
N GLY A 16 20.84 -25.73 20.51
CA GLY A 16 19.49 -25.57 19.97
C GLY A 16 18.52 -24.92 20.98
N ILE A 17 18.53 -25.39 22.23
CA ILE A 17 17.72 -24.80 23.31
C ILE A 17 18.12 -23.34 23.58
N ASP A 18 19.41 -23.06 23.69
CA ASP A 18 19.91 -21.71 23.99
C ASP A 18 19.53 -20.73 22.87
N THR A 19 19.61 -21.18 21.61
CA THR A 19 19.17 -20.40 20.45
C THR A 19 17.67 -20.10 20.48
N LEU A 20 16.83 -21.08 20.83
CA LEU A 20 15.38 -20.89 20.96
C LEU A 20 15.02 -19.95 22.11
N ASN A 21 15.70 -20.07 23.25
CA ASN A 21 15.50 -19.18 24.39
C ASN A 21 15.89 -17.74 24.06
N GLN A 22 17.02 -17.55 23.36
CA GLN A 22 17.43 -16.23 22.89
C GLN A 22 16.40 -15.63 21.93
N ALA A 23 15.98 -16.37 20.91
CA ALA A 23 14.98 -15.91 19.95
C ALA A 23 13.64 -15.57 20.64
N SER A 24 13.24 -16.36 21.64
CA SER A 24 12.02 -16.09 22.42
C SER A 24 12.15 -14.80 23.25
N ALA A 25 13.32 -14.54 23.84
CA ALA A 25 13.56 -13.32 24.61
C ALA A 25 13.57 -12.08 23.71
N GLU A 26 14.21 -12.17 22.55
CA GLU A 26 14.23 -11.10 21.54
C GLU A 26 12.81 -10.80 21.02
N LEU A 27 12.02 -11.84 20.75
CA LEU A 27 10.61 -11.68 20.36
C LEU A 27 9.81 -10.98 21.46
N GLN A 28 9.96 -11.39 22.72
CA GLN A 28 9.23 -10.78 23.83
C GLN A 28 9.60 -9.30 23.98
N GLN A 29 10.89 -8.96 23.91
CA GLN A 29 11.34 -7.58 23.93
C GLN A 29 10.70 -6.75 22.80
N LYS A 30 10.67 -7.30 21.58
CA LYS A 30 10.04 -6.64 20.43
C LYS A 30 8.54 -6.47 20.62
N LEU A 31 7.85 -7.46 21.19
CA LEU A 31 6.44 -7.36 21.54
C LEU A 31 6.18 -6.29 22.60
N ASP A 32 7.04 -6.17 23.62
CA ASP A 32 6.93 -5.13 24.65
C ASP A 32 7.20 -3.72 24.09
N GLU A 33 8.17 -3.58 23.17
CA GLU A 33 8.41 -2.35 22.42
C GLU A 33 7.19 -1.97 21.58
N LEU A 34 6.60 -2.95 20.88
CA LEU A 34 5.38 -2.75 20.08
C LEU A 34 4.16 -2.42 20.94
N ALA A 35 4.04 -3.00 22.13
CA ALA A 35 2.93 -2.74 23.06
C ALA A 35 2.95 -1.30 23.60
N LYS A 36 4.13 -0.67 23.68
CA LYS A 36 4.27 0.75 24.06
C LYS A 36 3.97 1.71 22.91
N ASN A 37 3.89 1.23 21.68
CA ASN A 37 3.55 2.05 20.54
C ASN A 37 2.03 2.24 20.48
N GLU A 38 1.53 3.42 20.82
CA GLU A 38 0.08 3.69 20.82
C GLU A 38 -0.54 3.76 19.42
N GLN A 39 0.24 3.63 18.35
CA GLN A 39 -0.18 3.86 16.95
C GLN A 39 0.00 2.61 16.09
N PHE A 40 -0.70 1.53 16.45
CA PHE A 40 -0.72 0.28 15.70
C PHE A 40 -2.00 0.14 14.85
N LEU A 41 -1.84 -0.63 13.77
CA LEU A 41 -2.96 -1.23 13.06
C LEU A 41 -3.19 -2.61 13.68
N GLN A 42 -4.27 -2.77 14.44
CA GLN A 42 -4.66 -4.07 14.98
C GLN A 42 -5.20 -4.95 13.86
N PHE A 43 -4.73 -6.19 13.81
CA PHE A 43 -5.22 -7.20 12.87
C PHE A 43 -5.26 -8.57 13.53
N SER A 44 -5.99 -9.48 12.91
CA SER A 44 -6.08 -10.87 13.31
C SER A 44 -6.01 -11.78 12.09
N LYS A 45 -5.85 -13.09 12.32
CA LYS A 45 -5.90 -14.13 11.28
C LYS A 45 -4.83 -13.99 10.18
N LEU A 46 -3.67 -13.43 10.53
CA LEU A 46 -2.47 -13.56 9.69
C LEU A 46 -1.99 -15.01 9.76
N SER A 47 -1.86 -15.66 8.60
CA SER A 47 -1.38 -17.03 8.50
C SER A 47 0.04 -17.07 7.95
N ILE A 48 0.89 -17.88 8.57
CA ILE A 48 2.21 -18.23 8.05
C ILE A 48 2.18 -19.72 7.76
N VAL A 49 2.40 -20.08 6.50
CA VAL A 49 2.42 -21.46 6.04
C VAL A 49 3.86 -21.94 6.00
N MET A 50 4.16 -22.97 6.80
CA MET A 50 5.45 -23.67 6.76
C MET A 50 5.30 -24.92 5.88
N ASN A 51 6.08 -24.99 4.81
CA ASN A 51 6.16 -26.17 3.96
C ASN A 51 7.49 -26.87 4.22
N CYS A 52 7.42 -28.12 4.68
CA CYS A 52 8.58 -28.98 4.89
C CYS A 52 8.60 -30.07 3.82
N LYS A 53 9.61 -30.02 2.93
CA LYS A 53 9.91 -31.10 1.99
C LYS A 53 11.12 -31.87 2.50
N HIS A 54 11.02 -33.19 2.52
CA HIS A 54 12.14 -34.06 2.84
C HIS A 54 12.51 -34.83 1.58
N THR A 55 13.67 -34.51 0.99
CA THR A 55 14.15 -35.18 -0.22
C THR A 55 15.58 -35.64 0.00
N ASN A 56 15.82 -36.96 -0.09
CA ASN A 56 17.16 -37.57 0.01
C ASN A 56 18.01 -37.12 1.22
N GLY A 57 17.41 -37.00 2.40
CA GLY A 57 18.12 -36.61 3.63
C GLY A 57 18.35 -35.11 3.79
N THR A 58 17.98 -34.29 2.81
CA THR A 58 17.97 -32.82 2.93
C THR A 58 16.56 -32.36 3.29
N GLN A 59 16.46 -31.55 4.34
CA GLN A 59 15.22 -30.88 4.73
C GLN A 59 15.17 -29.50 4.07
N ASP A 60 14.17 -29.30 3.21
CA ASP A 60 13.88 -28.01 2.58
C ASP A 60 12.66 -27.41 3.29
N ILE A 61 12.88 -26.37 4.08
CA ILE A 61 11.85 -25.67 4.84
C ILE A 61 11.63 -24.31 4.19
N THR A 62 10.41 -24.05 3.73
CA THR A 62 10.02 -22.76 3.18
C THR A 62 8.86 -22.18 3.99
N PHE A 63 8.87 -20.86 4.16
CA PHE A 63 7.80 -20.11 4.79
C PHE A 63 7.14 -19.22 3.75
N SER A 64 5.81 -19.20 3.72
CA SER A 64 5.04 -18.22 2.96
C SER A 64 4.00 -17.55 3.84
N VAL A 65 3.69 -16.29 3.52
CA VAL A 65 2.65 -15.53 4.18
C VAL A 65 1.35 -15.70 3.40
N ASP A 66 0.26 -16.03 4.08
CA ASP A 66 -1.08 -16.02 3.50
C ASP A 66 -1.91 -14.91 4.17
N PRO A 67 -2.07 -13.75 3.50
CA PRO A 67 -2.84 -12.65 4.05
C PRO A 67 -4.35 -12.75 3.76
N SER A 68 -4.82 -13.80 3.08
CA SER A 68 -6.21 -13.87 2.56
C SER A 68 -7.27 -13.82 3.66
N GLN A 69 -6.90 -14.19 4.89
CA GLN A 69 -7.79 -14.21 6.05
C GLN A 69 -7.58 -13.02 6.99
N ILE A 70 -6.62 -12.12 6.72
CA ILE A 70 -6.35 -10.96 7.58
C ILE A 70 -7.63 -10.14 7.77
N ALA A 71 -7.95 -9.87 9.02
CA ALA A 71 -9.04 -8.96 9.40
C ALA A 71 -8.49 -7.83 10.27
N PHE A 72 -8.73 -6.59 9.84
CA PHE A 72 -8.33 -5.39 10.57
C PHE A 72 -9.37 -4.99 11.61
N ASP A 73 -8.92 -4.58 12.79
CA ASP A 73 -9.75 -4.04 13.86
C ASP A 73 -9.55 -2.53 13.95
N PHE A 74 -10.33 -1.79 13.16
CA PHE A 74 -10.23 -0.33 13.11
C PHE A 74 -10.69 0.36 14.40
N ALA A 75 -11.56 -0.28 15.19
CA ALA A 75 -12.05 0.29 16.45
C ALA A 75 -10.96 0.34 17.51
N ARG A 76 -10.03 -0.62 17.49
CA ARG A 76 -8.85 -0.64 18.37
C ARG A 76 -7.58 -0.11 17.70
N SER A 77 -7.60 0.16 16.41
CA SER A 77 -6.46 0.76 15.70
C SER A 77 -6.43 2.27 15.88
N LYS A 78 -5.23 2.83 15.96
CA LYS A 78 -5.03 4.29 16.04
C LYS A 78 -4.14 4.75 14.90
N ALA A 79 -4.69 5.59 14.03
CA ALA A 79 -3.92 6.21 12.96
C ALA A 79 -2.84 7.13 13.54
N ARG A 80 -1.67 7.16 12.90
CA ARG A 80 -0.62 8.12 13.29
C ARG A 80 -1.11 9.55 13.02
N PRO A 81 -0.94 10.49 13.96
CA PRO A 81 -1.22 11.91 13.72
C PRO A 81 -0.49 12.40 12.48
N HIS A 82 -1.15 13.24 11.68
CA HIS A 82 -0.60 13.83 10.45
C HIS A 82 -0.15 12.83 9.37
N SER A 83 -0.50 11.54 9.50
CA SER A 83 -0.29 10.56 8.43
C SER A 83 -1.22 10.80 7.26
N LEU A 84 -0.84 10.27 6.09
CA LEU A 84 -1.69 10.26 4.90
C LEU A 84 -3.09 9.70 5.21
N TYR A 85 -3.17 8.60 5.96
CA TYR A 85 -4.45 8.00 6.35
C TYR A 85 -5.30 8.94 7.22
N SER A 86 -4.69 9.67 8.15
CA SER A 86 -5.42 10.61 9.03
C SER A 86 -5.83 11.92 8.35
N LYS A 87 -5.15 12.32 7.27
CA LYS A 87 -5.34 13.63 6.59
C LYS A 87 -5.93 13.51 5.20
N PHE A 88 -6.28 12.30 4.77
CA PHE A 88 -6.79 12.02 3.44
C PHE A 88 -7.91 10.97 3.51
N PRO A 89 -8.96 11.03 2.65
CA PRO A 89 -10.17 10.19 2.74
C PRO A 89 -9.94 8.73 2.34
N LEU A 90 -9.08 8.04 3.10
CA LEU A 90 -8.64 6.69 2.84
C LEU A 90 -9.36 5.71 3.76
N LYS A 91 -9.79 4.59 3.18
CA LYS A 91 -10.33 3.43 3.89
C LYS A 91 -9.49 2.22 3.52
N LEU A 92 -8.82 1.63 4.52
CA LEU A 92 -8.01 0.44 4.31
C LEU A 92 -8.91 -0.74 3.93
N THR A 93 -8.63 -1.40 2.80
CA THR A 93 -9.46 -2.52 2.32
C THR A 93 -8.82 -3.87 2.57
N ASN A 94 -7.54 -4.03 2.28
CA ASN A 94 -6.85 -5.31 2.42
C ASN A 94 -5.34 -5.12 2.60
N PHE A 95 -4.71 -6.17 3.12
CA PHE A 95 -3.28 -6.36 3.02
C PHE A 95 -2.96 -7.03 1.68
N VAL A 96 -1.85 -6.62 1.06
CA VAL A 96 -1.34 -7.18 -0.19
C VAL A 96 -0.02 -7.87 0.09
N TYR A 97 0.14 -9.09 -0.40
CA TYR A 97 1.40 -9.80 -0.41
C TYR A 97 1.72 -10.17 -1.86
N LEU A 98 2.91 -9.81 -2.31
CA LEU A 98 3.43 -10.20 -3.61
C LEU A 98 4.41 -11.34 -3.40
N ASP A 99 3.97 -12.53 -3.80
CA ASP A 99 4.82 -13.71 -3.84
C ASP A 99 5.43 -13.82 -5.24
N PRO A 100 6.77 -13.74 -5.39
CA PRO A 100 7.42 -13.89 -6.69
C PRO A 100 7.19 -15.28 -7.31
N ALA A 101 6.81 -16.29 -6.51
CA ALA A 101 6.39 -17.61 -7.01
C ALA A 101 4.94 -17.63 -7.57
N GLN A 102 4.16 -16.56 -7.35
CA GLN A 102 2.77 -16.43 -7.82
C GLN A 102 2.56 -15.10 -8.59
N PRO A 103 3.23 -14.90 -9.74
CA PRO A 103 3.21 -13.62 -10.47
C PRO A 103 1.82 -13.21 -10.96
N ASP A 104 0.90 -14.16 -11.16
CA ASP A 104 -0.46 -13.88 -11.59
C ASP A 104 -1.31 -13.15 -10.54
N ASN A 105 -0.92 -13.22 -9.26
CA ASN A 105 -1.59 -12.54 -8.16
C ASN A 105 -1.22 -11.05 -8.07
N LYS A 106 -0.26 -10.59 -8.86
CA LYS A 106 0.18 -9.19 -8.89
C LYS A 106 -0.99 -8.28 -9.27
N PRO A 107 -1.31 -7.23 -8.47
CA PRO A 107 -2.42 -6.33 -8.75
C PRO A 107 -2.30 -5.65 -10.12
N LYS A 108 -3.38 -5.71 -10.90
CA LYS A 108 -3.44 -5.15 -12.26
C LYS A 108 -4.26 -3.86 -12.31
N GLY A 109 -3.99 -3.02 -13.31
CA GLY A 109 -4.74 -1.77 -13.56
C GLY A 109 -4.35 -0.59 -12.66
N TYR A 110 -3.22 -0.67 -11.97
CA TYR A 110 -2.68 0.43 -11.17
C TYR A 110 -1.72 1.29 -11.98
N LEU A 111 -1.97 2.58 -11.97
CA LEU A 111 -1.15 3.59 -12.63
C LEU A 111 -0.13 4.12 -11.62
N THR A 112 1.15 4.18 -11.99
CA THR A 112 2.18 4.71 -11.09
C THR A 112 1.89 6.15 -10.69
N VAL A 113 1.88 6.39 -9.39
CA VAL A 113 1.79 7.71 -8.77
C VAL A 113 3.20 8.15 -8.41
N LYS A 114 3.59 9.36 -8.81
CA LYS A 114 4.86 9.94 -8.36
C LYS A 114 4.73 10.39 -6.92
N THR A 115 5.72 10.10 -6.10
CA THR A 115 5.74 10.48 -4.68
C THR A 115 7.11 11.03 -4.27
N PRO A 116 7.22 11.67 -3.10
CA PRO A 116 8.51 12.03 -2.51
C PRO A 116 9.41 10.82 -2.20
N LEU A 117 8.83 9.63 -2.06
CA LEU A 117 9.56 8.37 -1.87
C LEU A 117 10.13 7.80 -3.18
N GLY A 118 9.85 8.47 -4.31
CA GLY A 118 10.23 8.05 -5.65
C GLY A 118 9.03 7.63 -6.50
N SER A 119 9.35 7.10 -7.68
CA SER A 119 8.39 6.58 -8.65
C SER A 119 8.91 5.27 -9.24
N GLY A 120 8.79 4.18 -8.48
CA GLY A 120 9.15 2.84 -8.93
C GLY A 120 8.09 2.19 -9.82
N SER A 121 8.48 1.13 -10.53
CA SER A 121 7.54 0.16 -11.08
C SER A 121 7.02 -0.75 -9.96
N MET A 122 5.88 -1.41 -10.19
CA MET A 122 5.35 -2.42 -9.27
C MET A 122 6.40 -3.54 -9.08
N PRO A 123 6.88 -3.82 -7.86
CA PRO A 123 7.87 -4.87 -7.61
C PRO A 123 7.26 -6.26 -7.83
N ASP A 124 8.10 -7.29 -7.91
CA ASP A 124 7.66 -8.68 -8.04
C ASP A 124 7.47 -9.37 -6.70
N SER A 125 8.05 -8.81 -5.64
CA SER A 125 7.90 -9.26 -4.26
C SER A 125 7.58 -8.08 -3.33
N GLY A 126 7.03 -8.37 -2.15
CA GLY A 126 6.84 -7.38 -1.10
C GLY A 126 5.48 -7.41 -0.43
N PHE A 127 5.24 -6.37 0.36
CA PHE A 127 4.05 -6.22 1.20
C PHE A 127 3.38 -4.90 0.88
N GLY A 128 2.07 -4.83 1.11
CA GLY A 128 1.33 -3.64 0.74
C GLY A 128 0.00 -3.48 1.43
N PHE A 129 -0.55 -2.29 1.24
CA PHE A 129 -1.91 -1.95 1.63
C PHE A 129 -2.65 -1.38 0.43
N ASN A 130 -3.89 -1.83 0.25
CA ASN A 130 -4.81 -1.19 -0.68
C ASN A 130 -5.84 -0.37 0.11
N PHE A 131 -6.10 0.84 -0.36
CA PHE A 131 -7.07 1.75 0.22
C PHE A 131 -8.13 2.11 -0.82
N GLU A 132 -9.38 2.14 -0.40
CA GLU A 132 -10.42 2.88 -1.08
C GLU A 132 -10.21 4.37 -0.79
N PHE A 133 -10.25 5.18 -1.85
CA PHE A 133 -10.21 6.62 -1.78
C PHE A 133 -11.48 7.18 -2.43
N ASN A 134 -12.35 7.72 -1.59
CA ASN A 134 -13.60 8.33 -2.05
C ASN A 134 -13.34 9.77 -2.52
N LEU A 135 -13.50 10.01 -3.82
CA LEU A 135 -13.35 11.33 -4.44
C LEU A 135 -14.68 12.11 -4.49
N GLY A 136 -15.72 11.62 -3.82
CA GLY A 136 -17.07 12.17 -3.86
C GLY A 136 -17.87 11.66 -5.05
N SER A 137 -18.76 12.49 -5.60
CA SER A 137 -19.53 12.18 -6.81
C SER A 137 -19.07 13.06 -7.97
N LEU A 138 -19.24 12.58 -9.20
CA LEU A 138 -19.05 13.41 -10.41
C LEU A 138 -20.30 14.26 -10.71
N GLY A 139 -21.13 14.54 -9.70
CA GLY A 139 -22.39 15.24 -9.82
C GLY A 139 -23.38 14.52 -10.74
N ALA A 140 -24.06 15.27 -11.61
CA ALA A 140 -25.08 14.76 -12.53
C ALA A 140 -24.56 13.71 -13.54
N LEU A 141 -23.24 13.58 -13.69
CA LEU A 141 -22.61 12.67 -14.66
C LEU A 141 -22.50 11.22 -14.18
N SER A 142 -22.54 10.95 -12.86
CA SER A 142 -22.39 9.58 -12.33
C SER A 142 -23.68 8.91 -11.87
N GLY A 143 -24.84 9.55 -12.06
CA GLY A 143 -26.14 8.91 -11.76
C GLY A 143 -26.24 8.40 -10.32
N SER A 144 -25.77 9.16 -9.34
CA SER A 144 -25.67 8.82 -7.90
C SER A 144 -24.51 7.90 -7.50
N ALA A 145 -23.69 7.39 -8.44
CA ALA A 145 -22.54 6.56 -8.11
C ALA A 145 -21.38 7.39 -7.53
N GLN A 146 -20.80 6.93 -6.43
CA GLN A 146 -19.59 7.52 -5.85
C GLN A 146 -18.38 7.20 -6.75
N PHE A 147 -17.50 8.18 -6.95
CA PHE A 147 -16.24 8.00 -7.65
C PHE A 147 -15.18 7.53 -6.66
N VAL A 148 -15.13 6.21 -6.45
CA VAL A 148 -14.18 5.57 -5.54
C VAL A 148 -13.02 5.01 -6.34
N VAL A 149 -11.80 5.43 -6.02
CA VAL A 149 -10.55 4.94 -6.62
C VAL A 149 -9.80 4.08 -5.61
N ASN A 150 -8.88 3.23 -6.08
CA ASN A 150 -8.02 2.44 -5.20
C ASN A 150 -6.62 3.02 -5.19
N LEU A 151 -6.06 3.25 -4.00
CA LEU A 151 -4.67 3.62 -3.79
C LEU A 151 -3.93 2.41 -3.22
N LEU A 152 -2.96 1.91 -3.96
CA LEU A 152 -2.12 0.79 -3.57
C LEU A 152 -0.74 1.30 -3.19
N ILE A 153 -0.26 0.91 -2.02
CA ILE A 153 1.09 1.18 -1.54
C ILE A 153 1.76 -0.16 -1.31
N ILE A 154 2.91 -0.39 -1.94
CA ILE A 154 3.73 -1.60 -1.76
C ILE A 154 5.14 -1.18 -1.35
N TRP A 155 5.73 -1.93 -0.43
CA TRP A 155 7.12 -1.83 -0.06
C TRP A 155 7.78 -3.22 -0.10
N GLU A 156 9.04 -3.24 -0.52
CA GLU A 156 9.90 -4.39 -0.43
C GLU A 156 10.96 -4.10 0.64
N PRO A 157 11.00 -4.89 1.74
CA PRO A 157 12.06 -4.76 2.72
C PRO A 157 13.42 -5.02 2.06
N ASN A 158 14.44 -4.23 2.39
CA ASN A 158 15.80 -4.57 2.01
C ASN A 158 16.36 -5.64 2.96
N GLN A 159 17.38 -6.35 2.50
CA GLN A 159 17.96 -7.49 3.23
C GLN A 159 18.69 -7.09 4.52
N ASP A 160 19.14 -5.84 4.62
CA ASP A 160 19.85 -5.32 5.79
C ASP A 160 18.92 -4.64 6.81
N GLY A 161 17.62 -4.54 6.51
CA GLY A 161 16.62 -3.90 7.37
C GLY A 161 16.77 -2.38 7.49
N SER A 162 17.65 -1.76 6.71
CA SER A 162 17.82 -0.30 6.69
C SER A 162 16.66 0.37 5.93
N GLN A 163 16.53 1.69 6.02
CA GLN A 163 15.58 2.40 5.14
C GLN A 163 16.19 2.71 3.77
N GLU A 164 17.51 2.67 3.67
CA GLU A 164 18.26 3.04 2.48
C GLU A 164 18.18 1.91 1.44
N GLY A 165 17.65 2.21 0.26
CA GLY A 165 17.43 1.20 -0.78
C GLY A 165 16.16 0.36 -0.63
N ALA A 166 15.28 0.66 0.34
CA ALA A 166 13.94 0.07 0.37
C ALA A 166 13.12 0.51 -0.85
N THR A 167 12.59 -0.44 -1.61
CA THR A 167 11.77 -0.15 -2.79
C THR A 167 10.35 0.15 -2.37
N THR A 168 9.77 1.24 -2.88
CA THR A 168 8.35 1.55 -2.71
C THR A 168 7.66 1.77 -4.05
N PHE A 169 6.42 1.31 -4.13
CA PHE A 169 5.52 1.56 -5.25
C PHE A 169 4.22 2.16 -4.73
N VAL A 170 3.76 3.23 -5.38
CA VAL A 170 2.44 3.80 -5.15
C VAL A 170 1.67 3.80 -6.47
N GLY A 171 0.50 3.18 -6.45
CA GLY A 171 -0.36 3.00 -7.62
C GLY A 171 -1.76 3.53 -7.38
N LEU A 172 -2.37 4.12 -8.40
CA LEU A 172 -3.78 4.53 -8.39
C LEU A 172 -4.55 3.74 -9.44
N ARG A 173 -5.64 3.08 -9.04
CA ARG A 173 -6.57 2.40 -9.96
C ARG A 173 -7.91 3.10 -9.93
N LEU A 174 -8.36 3.55 -11.10
CA LEU A 174 -9.67 4.15 -11.27
C LEU A 174 -10.73 3.05 -11.51
N PRO A 175 -11.99 3.29 -11.13
CA PRO A 175 -13.08 2.36 -11.41
C PRO A 175 -13.24 2.18 -12.93
N GLY A 176 -13.67 1.02 -13.40
CA GLY A 176 -13.96 0.79 -14.82
C GLY A 176 -12.75 0.79 -15.78
N ILE A 177 -11.51 0.85 -15.27
CA ILE A 177 -10.29 0.65 -16.06
C ILE A 177 -9.81 -0.79 -15.91
N GLY A 178 -9.80 -1.53 -17.02
CA GLY A 178 -9.05 -2.79 -17.16
C GLY A 178 -8.01 -2.64 -18.28
N GLY A 179 -6.78 -2.28 -17.94
CA GLY A 179 -5.65 -2.16 -18.89
C GLY A 179 -4.84 -0.86 -18.78
N ASP A 180 -3.77 -0.76 -19.58
CA ASP A 180 -2.74 0.30 -19.54
C ASP A 180 -3.18 1.69 -20.04
N VAL A 181 -4.48 1.89 -20.32
CA VAL A 181 -4.96 3.16 -20.88
C VAL A 181 -5.38 4.11 -19.75
N LEU A 182 -4.63 5.20 -19.59
CA LEU A 182 -4.95 6.31 -18.71
C LEU A 182 -6.31 6.95 -19.09
N GLY A 183 -7.39 6.51 -18.44
CA GLY A 183 -8.67 7.21 -18.55
C GLY A 183 -9.93 6.45 -18.16
N PHE A 184 -10.92 7.19 -17.65
CA PHE A 184 -12.21 6.70 -17.14
C PHE A 184 -13.34 6.89 -18.18
N PRO A 185 -14.07 5.84 -18.58
CA PRO A 185 -15.28 6.01 -19.39
C PRO A 185 -16.40 6.63 -18.52
N LEU A 186 -16.90 7.79 -18.93
CA LEU A 186 -17.99 8.50 -18.25
C LEU A 186 -19.37 8.04 -18.79
N GLN A 187 -19.45 7.79 -20.10
CA GLN A 187 -20.57 7.25 -20.88
C GLN A 187 -19.99 6.60 -22.15
N SER A 188 -20.70 5.72 -22.88
CA SER A 188 -20.15 4.89 -23.98
C SER A 188 -19.20 5.57 -24.99
N VAL A 189 -19.31 6.88 -25.21
CA VAL A 189 -18.51 7.66 -26.17
C VAL A 189 -17.60 8.71 -25.53
N LEU A 190 -17.72 8.92 -24.21
CA LEU A 190 -17.03 9.98 -23.48
C LEU A 190 -16.02 9.37 -22.50
N LYS A 191 -14.74 9.75 -22.65
CA LYS A 191 -13.64 9.24 -21.83
C LYS A 191 -12.83 10.37 -21.22
N LEU A 192 -12.70 10.41 -19.90
CA LEU A 192 -11.71 11.25 -19.24
C LEU A 192 -10.34 10.61 -19.39
N SER A 193 -9.30 11.35 -19.76
CA SER A 193 -7.91 10.86 -19.85
C SER A 193 -6.97 11.82 -19.12
N PHE A 194 -5.80 11.35 -18.73
CA PHE A 194 -4.77 12.13 -18.04
C PHE A 194 -3.39 11.54 -18.32
N LYS A 195 -2.29 12.25 -18.01
CA LYS A 195 -0.93 11.74 -18.28
C LYS A 195 -0.17 11.36 -17.02
N THR A 196 -0.38 12.06 -15.92
CA THR A 196 0.46 11.89 -14.72
C THR A 196 -0.37 12.10 -13.48
N VAL A 197 -0.08 11.29 -12.46
CA VAL A 197 -0.63 11.42 -11.11
C VAL A 197 0.54 11.61 -10.15
N GLU A 198 0.44 12.59 -9.27
CA GLU A 198 1.47 12.91 -8.28
C GLU A 198 0.83 13.05 -6.90
N LEU A 199 1.37 12.37 -5.90
CA LEU A 199 1.03 12.59 -4.50
C LEU A 199 2.12 13.47 -3.90
N LEU A 200 1.73 14.63 -3.40
CA LEU A 200 2.61 15.59 -2.76
C LEU A 200 2.31 15.66 -1.27
N VAL A 201 3.35 15.97 -0.49
CA VAL A 201 3.27 16.25 0.93
C VAL A 201 3.85 17.63 1.17
N ASP A 202 3.18 18.42 2.01
CA ASP A 202 3.69 19.66 2.55
C ASP A 202 3.72 19.54 4.08
N SER A 203 4.93 19.48 4.64
CA SER A 203 5.16 19.43 6.08
C SER A 203 5.69 20.75 6.65
N THR A 204 5.65 21.84 5.86
CA THR A 204 6.28 23.12 6.22
C THR A 204 5.34 24.08 6.94
N ASN A 205 4.04 23.81 6.97
CA ASN A 205 3.05 24.68 7.59
C ASN A 205 2.95 24.48 9.11
N ALA A 206 2.77 25.59 9.85
CA ALA A 206 2.55 25.58 11.30
C ALA A 206 1.30 24.80 11.73
N SER A 207 0.33 24.63 10.82
CA SER A 207 -0.92 23.88 11.03
C SER A 207 -0.77 22.35 10.88
N GLY A 208 0.42 21.85 10.51
CA GLY A 208 0.73 20.43 10.34
C GLY A 208 0.88 19.97 8.89
N THR A 209 1.04 18.66 8.69
CA THR A 209 1.25 18.04 7.37
C THR A 209 -0.03 18.03 6.53
N ALA A 210 0.08 18.49 5.28
CA ALA A 210 -0.96 18.42 4.25
C ALA A 210 -0.56 17.48 3.11
N TYR A 211 -1.55 16.84 2.49
CA TYR A 211 -1.37 15.92 1.36
C TYR A 211 -2.23 16.35 0.17
N LEU A 212 -1.65 16.29 -1.03
CA LEU A 212 -2.33 16.65 -2.27
C LEU A 212 -2.14 15.57 -3.33
N LEU A 213 -3.22 15.16 -3.98
CA LEU A 213 -3.16 14.36 -5.20
C LEU A 213 -3.37 15.28 -6.41
N LYS A 214 -2.34 15.40 -7.25
CA LYS A 214 -2.39 16.15 -8.51
C LYS A 214 -2.54 15.21 -9.69
N ILE A 215 -3.54 15.46 -10.52
CA ILE A 215 -3.79 14.75 -11.78
C ILE A 215 -3.55 15.75 -12.91
N LYS A 216 -2.51 15.51 -13.71
CA LYS A 216 -2.04 16.44 -14.73
C LYS A 216 -2.41 16.01 -16.15
N LYS A 217 -2.58 17.01 -17.01
CA LYS A 217 -2.91 16.86 -18.44
C LYS A 217 -4.22 16.12 -18.64
N VAL A 218 -5.22 16.52 -17.87
CA VAL A 218 -6.57 15.99 -17.95
C VAL A 218 -7.20 16.43 -19.27
N ALA A 219 -7.77 15.49 -20.02
CA ALA A 219 -8.48 15.75 -21.26
C ALA A 219 -9.73 14.88 -21.36
N LEU A 220 -10.85 15.49 -21.73
CA LEU A 220 -12.08 14.82 -22.08
C LEU A 220 -12.04 14.40 -23.55
N LYS A 221 -12.10 13.11 -23.81
CA LYS A 221 -12.10 12.53 -25.15
C LYS A 221 -13.51 12.17 -25.57
N PHE A 222 -13.89 12.64 -26.75
CA PHE A 222 -15.13 12.29 -27.42
C PHE A 222 -14.80 11.85 -28.85
N PHE A 223 -14.85 10.55 -29.10
CA PHE A 223 -14.28 9.92 -30.30
C PHE A 223 -12.80 10.34 -30.51
N VAL A 224 -12.49 10.97 -31.66
CA VAL A 224 -11.14 11.44 -32.02
C VAL A 224 -10.80 12.82 -31.44
N LEU A 225 -11.78 13.51 -30.85
CA LEU A 225 -11.60 14.85 -30.30
C LEU A 225 -11.13 14.76 -28.84
N SER A 226 -10.24 15.68 -28.46
CA SER A 226 -9.77 15.86 -27.08
C SER A 226 -10.02 17.30 -26.64
N PHE A 227 -10.58 17.47 -25.44
CA PHE A 227 -10.94 18.76 -24.86
C PHE A 227 -10.20 18.95 -23.52
N PRO A 228 -9.56 20.10 -23.29
CA PRO A 228 -9.41 21.22 -24.23
C PRO A 228 -8.50 20.87 -25.43
N PRO A 229 -8.71 21.48 -26.61
CA PRO A 229 -7.93 21.15 -27.82
C PRO A 229 -6.48 21.62 -27.73
N ASN A 230 -6.23 22.68 -26.94
CA ASN A 230 -4.91 23.22 -26.63
C ASN A 230 -4.84 23.54 -25.14
N GLY A 231 -3.63 23.55 -24.57
CA GLY A 231 -3.39 23.81 -23.16
C GLY A 231 -3.39 22.55 -22.29
N GLN A 232 -3.38 22.74 -20.98
CA GLN A 232 -3.35 21.67 -19.99
C GLN A 232 -4.36 21.95 -18.88
N THR A 233 -5.12 20.92 -18.54
CA THR A 233 -5.96 20.91 -17.35
C THR A 233 -5.25 20.11 -16.25
N GLU A 234 -5.22 20.68 -15.06
CA GLU A 234 -4.78 19.99 -13.85
C GLU A 234 -5.92 19.94 -12.84
N ILE A 235 -6.10 18.79 -12.20
CA ILE A 235 -7.01 18.62 -11.07
C ILE A 235 -6.15 18.39 -9.85
N VAL A 236 -6.46 19.08 -8.77
CA VAL A 236 -5.82 18.90 -7.47
C VAL A 236 -6.88 18.54 -6.46
N ILE A 237 -6.61 17.47 -5.71
CA ILE A 237 -7.48 16.91 -4.70
C ILE A 237 -6.73 16.95 -3.37
N PHE A 238 -7.39 17.41 -2.32
CA PHE A 238 -6.79 17.58 -1.00
C PHE A 238 -7.81 17.18 0.08
N GLY A 239 -7.31 16.56 1.15
CA GLY A 239 -8.11 16.34 2.35
C GLY A 239 -8.20 17.61 3.19
N ASN A 240 -9.03 17.61 4.22
CA ASN A 240 -9.05 18.68 5.21
C ASN A 240 -7.75 18.65 6.06
N PRO A 241 -6.85 19.65 5.96
CA PRO A 241 -5.61 19.66 6.75
C PRO A 241 -5.89 19.80 8.26
N ASP A 242 -7.02 20.41 8.62
CA ASP A 242 -7.43 20.67 10.01
C ASP A 242 -8.31 19.54 10.59
N ALA A 243 -8.49 18.43 9.86
CA ALA A 243 -9.23 17.27 10.35
C ALA A 243 -8.65 16.75 11.68
N THR A 244 -9.48 16.74 12.72
CA THR A 244 -9.18 16.18 14.06
C THR A 244 -9.77 14.79 14.26
N ASP A 245 -10.99 14.55 13.75
CA ASP A 245 -11.78 13.35 14.09
C ASP A 245 -12.37 12.59 12.89
N SER A 246 -12.39 13.18 11.68
CA SER A 246 -12.84 12.52 10.44
C SER A 246 -11.98 12.96 9.26
N ASN A 247 -11.57 12.00 8.43
CA ASN A 247 -10.80 12.21 7.20
C ASN A 247 -11.68 12.25 5.94
N ASP A 248 -13.01 12.28 6.09
CA ASP A 248 -13.96 12.06 4.98
C ASP A 248 -14.13 13.29 4.07
N ALA A 249 -13.68 14.47 4.52
CA ALA A 249 -13.80 15.70 3.77
C ALA A 249 -12.74 15.79 2.66
N VAL A 250 -13.22 15.83 1.40
CA VAL A 250 -12.38 16.02 0.22
C VAL A 250 -12.70 17.35 -0.46
N GLY A 251 -11.67 18.15 -0.70
CA GLY A 251 -11.71 19.34 -1.54
C GLY A 251 -11.05 19.05 -2.88
N TRP A 252 -11.53 19.68 -3.95
CA TRP A 252 -10.87 19.64 -5.24
C TRP A 252 -10.94 20.99 -5.94
N TYR A 253 -9.92 21.29 -6.75
CA TYR A 253 -9.96 22.38 -7.72
C TYR A 253 -9.41 21.89 -9.06
N ALA A 254 -9.91 22.47 -10.14
CA ALA A 254 -9.38 22.23 -11.48
C ALA A 254 -8.93 23.56 -12.08
N ALA A 255 -7.73 23.57 -12.67
CA ALA A 255 -7.17 24.73 -13.34
C ALA A 255 -6.88 24.39 -14.80
N TYR A 256 -7.12 25.36 -15.68
CA TYR A 256 -6.77 25.28 -17.10
C TYR A 256 -5.76 26.37 -17.42
N ALA A 257 -4.68 25.99 -18.10
CA ALA A 257 -3.70 26.91 -18.67
C ALA A 257 -3.60 26.65 -20.18
N LYS A 258 -3.59 27.71 -20.97
CA LYS A 258 -3.51 27.64 -22.44
C LYS A 258 -2.08 27.39 -22.91
#